data_AF-A0A244CU09-F1
#
_entry.id   AF-A0A244CU09-F1
#
_cell.length_a   1.000
_cell.length_b   1.000
_cell.length_c   1.000
_cell.angle_alpha   90.00
_cell.angle_beta   90.00
_cell.angle_gamma   90.00
#
_symmetry.space_group_name_H-M   'P 1'
#
loop_
_entity.id
_entity.type
_entity.pdbx_description
1 polymer ?
#
loop_
_entity_poly.entity_id
_entity_poly.type
_entity_poly.pdbx_seq_one_letter_code
_entity_poly.pdbx_strand_id
1 'polypeptide(L)'
;MALRKMRNLIVSLVILFSSFVKADTDPCDVDSYPIKGEKVLLHANAFSLPAIYYKQGRTRIIVSKDMAIAYVKKNMSGNKGYLTQAKSHILNSLYKISGSEIIDQSNLHIPLEGLVSDELNVGIHVMAGYQGLFEGMLFNNEAAVEVDGKLVYETTATYMFGEDPKPIDEFRMVHKLNVVYKNSYVFNKCWLDVK
;
A
#
# COMPACT_ATOMS: atom_id res chain seq x y z
N MET A 1 72.59 -22.46 -25.26
CA MET A 1 72.25 -21.24 -26.01
C MET A 1 70.88 -20.79 -25.52
N ALA A 2 70.84 -19.71 -24.74
CA ALA A 2 69.63 -19.10 -24.23
C ALA A 2 68.98 -18.23 -25.31
N LEU A 3 67.64 -18.25 -25.44
CA LEU A 3 66.78 -17.06 -25.27
C LEU A 3 65.30 -17.34 -25.66
N ARG A 4 64.41 -17.01 -24.72
CA ARG A 4 63.06 -16.40 -24.85
C ARG A 4 61.93 -17.14 -25.58
N LYS A 5 60.88 -17.44 -24.81
CA LYS A 5 59.66 -16.60 -24.80
C LYS A 5 58.86 -16.82 -23.50
N MET A 6 58.94 -15.85 -22.59
CA MET A 6 57.90 -15.64 -21.56
C MET A 6 56.69 -14.99 -22.22
N ARG A 7 55.47 -15.51 -22.00
CA ARG A 7 54.28 -14.76 -21.53
C ARG A 7 52.97 -15.54 -21.70
N ASN A 8 52.09 -15.30 -20.73
CA ASN A 8 50.64 -15.52 -20.66
C ASN A 8 50.26 -16.91 -20.08
N LEU A 9 49.94 -17.05 -18.79
CA LEU A 9 48.79 -16.47 -18.05
C LEU A 9 47.48 -16.89 -18.71
N ILE A 10 46.77 -17.84 -18.11
CA ILE A 10 45.32 -17.83 -17.86
C ILE A 10 45.04 -18.88 -16.78
N VAL A 11 44.72 -18.35 -15.60
CA VAL A 11 44.05 -19.05 -14.51
C VAL A 11 42.66 -19.43 -15.03
N SER A 12 42.38 -20.72 -15.17
CA SER A 12 41.02 -21.21 -15.46
C SER A 12 40.15 -21.06 -14.23
N LEU A 13 39.66 -19.84 -13.98
CA LEU A 13 38.58 -19.57 -13.04
C LEU A 13 37.28 -20.00 -13.73
N VAL A 14 36.86 -21.24 -13.50
CA VAL A 14 35.54 -21.72 -13.91
C VAL A 14 34.52 -21.02 -13.00
N ILE A 15 34.07 -19.84 -13.43
CA ILE A 15 32.89 -19.19 -12.87
C ILE A 15 31.72 -20.07 -13.29
N LEU A 16 31.29 -20.94 -12.38
CA LEU A 16 29.97 -21.55 -12.43
C LEU A 16 28.96 -20.40 -12.43
N PHE A 17 28.50 -20.02 -13.62
CA PHE A 17 27.28 -19.25 -13.78
C PHE A 17 26.16 -20.15 -13.27
N SER A 18 25.92 -20.12 -11.96
CA SER A 18 24.66 -20.55 -11.41
C SER A 18 23.60 -19.76 -12.16
N SER A 19 22.77 -20.47 -12.91
CA SER A 19 21.54 -19.95 -13.49
C SER A 19 20.70 -19.44 -12.34
N PHE A 20 20.95 -18.18 -11.94
CA PHE A 20 20.06 -17.44 -11.09
C PHE A 20 18.81 -17.29 -11.94
N VAL A 21 17.87 -18.21 -11.73
CA VAL A 21 16.46 -17.97 -12.03
C VAL A 21 16.18 -16.64 -11.34
N LYS A 22 16.19 -15.56 -12.12
CA LYS A 22 15.80 -14.25 -11.62
C LYS A 22 14.35 -14.44 -11.23
N ALA A 23 14.09 -14.56 -9.92
CA ALA A 23 12.78 -14.24 -9.43
C ALA A 23 12.48 -12.83 -9.97
N ASP A 24 11.42 -12.71 -10.76
CA ASP A 24 10.88 -11.40 -11.09
C ASP A 24 10.65 -10.71 -9.76
N THR A 25 11.43 -9.65 -9.55
CA THR A 25 11.38 -8.90 -8.30
C THR A 25 10.17 -8.02 -8.46
N ASP A 26 9.16 -8.18 -7.58
CA ASP A 26 8.02 -7.27 -7.58
C ASP A 26 8.59 -5.85 -7.39
N PRO A 27 8.34 -4.90 -8.32
CA PRO A 27 8.83 -3.54 -8.19
C PRO A 27 8.41 -2.90 -6.85
N CYS A 28 7.30 -3.33 -6.26
CA CYS A 28 6.81 -2.86 -4.97
C CYS A 28 7.59 -3.40 -3.76
N ASP A 29 8.35 -4.48 -3.92
CA ASP A 29 9.22 -5.05 -2.88
C ASP A 29 10.60 -4.39 -2.84
N VAL A 30 10.94 -3.57 -3.84
CA VAL A 30 12.23 -2.86 -3.89
C VAL A 30 12.22 -1.67 -2.92
N ASP A 31 13.05 -1.73 -1.88
CA ASP A 31 13.17 -0.68 -0.85
C ASP A 31 14.29 0.35 -1.12
N SER A 32 14.97 0.25 -2.26
CA SER A 32 16.10 1.12 -2.61
C SER A 32 15.72 2.34 -3.45
N TYR A 33 14.43 2.60 -3.71
CA TYR A 33 14.04 3.80 -4.47
C TYR A 33 14.39 5.09 -3.72
N PRO A 34 14.78 6.16 -4.42
CA PRO A 34 15.07 7.44 -3.79
C PRO A 34 13.86 8.00 -3.02
N ILE A 35 14.09 8.43 -1.77
CA ILE A 35 13.12 9.19 -0.99
C ILE A 35 13.00 10.59 -1.61
N LYS A 36 11.78 10.99 -1.96
CA LYS A 36 11.45 12.32 -2.51
C LYS A 36 10.75 13.22 -1.50
N GLY A 37 10.16 12.65 -0.46
CA GLY A 37 9.51 13.41 0.59
C GLY A 37 9.38 12.60 1.87
N GLU A 38 9.43 13.31 2.99
CA GLU A 38 9.21 12.75 4.32
C GLU A 38 8.34 13.72 5.12
N LYS A 39 7.40 13.18 5.90
CA LYS A 39 6.49 13.97 6.73
C LYS A 39 6.15 13.20 8.00
N VAL A 40 6.24 13.86 9.15
CA VAL A 40 5.66 13.35 10.39
C VAL A 40 4.14 13.52 10.32
N LEU A 41 3.40 12.44 10.55
CA LEU A 41 1.95 12.43 10.67
C LEU A 41 1.58 12.33 12.15
N LEU A 42 0.62 13.14 12.57
CA LEU A 42 0.07 13.09 13.92
C LEU A 42 -1.23 12.29 13.92
N HIS A 43 -1.57 11.68 15.06
CA HIS A 43 -2.72 10.78 15.16
C HIS A 43 -3.67 11.16 16.27
N ALA A 44 -4.93 10.84 16.07
CA ALA A 44 -5.94 10.98 17.10
C ALA A 44 -5.58 10.09 18.30
N ASN A 45 -5.72 10.64 19.51
CA ASN A 45 -5.43 9.93 20.76
C ASN A 45 -6.58 9.02 21.22
N ALA A 46 -7.71 9.05 20.52
CA ALA A 46 -8.89 8.24 20.76
C ALA A 46 -9.71 8.11 19.47
N PHE A 47 -10.65 7.18 19.44
CA PHE A 47 -11.63 7.01 18.38
C PHE A 47 -13.00 6.63 18.95
N SER A 48 -14.05 6.94 18.22
CA SER A 48 -15.43 6.63 18.60
C SER A 48 -15.87 5.30 18.01
N LEU A 49 -16.71 4.57 18.74
CA LEU A 49 -17.35 3.35 18.27
C LEU A 49 -18.71 3.66 17.62
N PRO A 50 -19.16 2.86 16.64
CA PRO A 50 -18.39 1.77 16.02
C PRO A 50 -17.29 2.31 15.09
N ALA A 51 -16.30 1.48 14.81
CA ALA A 51 -15.14 1.84 13.99
C ALA A 51 -14.77 0.75 12.97
N ILE A 52 -13.97 1.13 12.00
CA ILE A 52 -13.31 0.18 11.09
C ILE A 52 -11.80 0.31 11.24
N TYR A 53 -11.06 -0.75 10.89
CA TYR A 53 -9.60 -0.69 10.87
C TYR A 53 -8.99 -1.32 9.63
N TYR A 54 -7.88 -0.73 9.17
CA TYR A 54 -6.92 -1.36 8.27
C TYR A 54 -5.82 -1.99 9.11
N LYS A 55 -5.43 -3.23 8.81
CA LYS A 55 -4.42 -3.97 9.57
C LYS A 55 -3.24 -4.36 8.71
N GLN A 56 -2.04 -4.15 9.25
CA GLN A 56 -0.79 -4.62 8.66
C GLN A 56 0.08 -5.26 9.73
N GLY A 57 0.08 -6.59 9.79
CA GLY A 57 0.78 -7.34 10.84
C GLY A 57 0.26 -6.97 12.24
N ARG A 58 1.10 -6.28 13.02
CA ARG A 58 0.80 -5.85 14.41
C ARG A 58 0.33 -4.39 14.52
N THR A 59 0.11 -3.72 13.39
CA THR A 59 -0.37 -2.33 13.35
C THR A 59 -1.81 -2.26 12.88
N ARG A 60 -2.54 -1.24 13.34
CA ARG A 60 -3.90 -0.92 12.90
C ARG A 60 -4.07 0.58 12.70
N ILE A 61 -4.67 0.98 11.59
CA ILE A 61 -5.20 2.33 11.41
C ILE A 61 -6.69 2.26 11.71
N ILE A 62 -7.18 3.04 12.66
CA ILE A 62 -8.55 2.96 13.16
C ILE A 62 -9.28 4.26 12.84
N VAL A 63 -10.47 4.13 12.25
CA VAL A 63 -11.32 5.24 11.84
C VAL A 63 -12.74 5.00 12.35
N SER A 64 -13.30 5.98 13.06
CA SER A 64 -14.70 5.95 13.51
C SER A 64 -15.64 5.86 12.31
N LYS A 65 -16.71 5.07 12.40
CA LYS A 65 -17.69 4.86 11.31
C LYS A 65 -18.19 6.18 10.72
N ASP A 66 -18.55 7.15 11.56
CA ASP A 66 -19.13 8.41 11.10
C ASP A 66 -18.11 9.24 10.30
N MET A 67 -16.84 9.19 10.69
CA MET A 67 -15.74 9.83 9.95
C MET A 67 -15.50 9.14 8.61
N ALA A 68 -15.53 7.79 8.59
CA ALA A 68 -15.44 7.02 7.36
C ALA A 68 -16.58 7.36 6.38
N ILE A 69 -17.82 7.42 6.87
CA ILE A 69 -18.99 7.82 6.07
C ILE A 69 -18.83 9.23 5.51
N ALA A 70 -18.43 10.19 6.35
CA ALA A 70 -18.24 11.58 5.94
C ALA A 70 -17.16 11.70 4.85
N TYR A 71 -16.03 11.00 5.03
CA TYR A 71 -14.95 10.97 4.05
C TYR A 71 -15.40 10.38 2.72
N VAL A 72 -16.06 9.22 2.72
CA VAL A 72 -16.53 8.56 1.48
C VAL A 72 -17.54 9.43 0.75
N LYS A 73 -18.47 10.07 1.46
CA LYS A 73 -19.43 11.01 0.87
C LYS A 73 -18.73 12.17 0.15
N LYS A 74 -17.72 12.76 0.80
CA LYS A 74 -17.00 13.94 0.32
C LYS A 74 -16.03 13.64 -0.83
N ASN A 75 -15.24 12.57 -0.71
CA ASN A 75 -14.05 12.38 -1.53
C ASN A 75 -14.23 11.35 -2.66
N MET A 76 -15.16 10.41 -2.53
CA MET A 76 -15.34 9.38 -3.55
C MET A 76 -16.23 9.89 -4.70
N SER A 77 -15.73 9.83 -5.93
CA SER A 77 -16.45 10.24 -7.13
C SER A 77 -17.63 9.30 -7.44
N GLY A 78 -18.66 9.84 -8.09
CA GLY A 78 -19.78 9.09 -8.67
C GLY A 78 -20.01 9.44 -10.15
N ASN A 79 -18.98 9.91 -10.85
CA ASN A 79 -19.11 10.34 -12.25
C ASN A 79 -19.17 9.20 -13.28
N LYS A 80 -18.90 7.96 -12.86
CA LYS A 80 -19.02 6.74 -13.68
C LYS A 80 -19.92 5.74 -12.96
N GLY A 81 -20.63 4.90 -13.73
CA GLY A 81 -21.57 3.91 -13.18
C GLY A 81 -20.94 3.00 -12.13
N TYR A 82 -19.78 2.41 -12.42
CA TYR A 82 -19.06 1.54 -11.48
C TYR A 82 -18.55 2.29 -10.24
N LEU A 83 -18.16 3.56 -10.35
CA LEU A 83 -17.75 4.39 -9.20
C LEU A 83 -18.93 4.69 -8.28
N THR A 84 -20.09 5.01 -8.84
CA THR A 84 -21.33 5.20 -8.08
C THR A 84 -21.72 3.92 -7.34
N GLN A 85 -21.62 2.76 -7.99
CA GLN A 85 -21.91 1.48 -7.37
C GLN A 85 -20.91 1.16 -6.25
N ALA A 86 -19.61 1.35 -6.46
CA ALA A 86 -18.58 1.16 -5.45
C ALA A 86 -18.80 2.09 -4.23
N LYS A 87 -19.10 3.36 -4.46
CA LYS A 87 -19.42 4.33 -3.40
C LYS A 87 -20.65 3.90 -2.60
N SER A 88 -21.71 3.50 -3.29
CA SER A 88 -22.93 2.99 -2.64
C SER A 88 -22.67 1.73 -1.83
N HIS A 89 -21.86 0.80 -2.33
CA HIS A 89 -21.47 -0.40 -1.59
C HIS A 89 -20.75 -0.04 -0.29
N ILE A 90 -19.70 0.79 -0.35
CA ILE A 90 -18.95 1.21 0.84
C ILE A 90 -19.87 1.86 1.86
N LEU A 91 -20.71 2.82 1.45
CA LEU A 91 -21.63 3.51 2.35
C LEU A 91 -22.63 2.55 2.99
N ASN A 92 -23.23 1.66 2.21
CA ASN A 92 -24.18 0.67 2.71
C ASN A 92 -23.52 -0.30 3.70
N SER A 93 -22.29 -0.75 3.42
CA SER A 93 -21.52 -1.60 4.33
C SER A 93 -21.23 -0.87 5.65
N LEU A 94 -20.82 0.41 5.59
CA LEU A 94 -20.59 1.22 6.79
C LEU A 94 -21.86 1.46 7.60
N TYR A 95 -23.00 1.75 6.96
CA TYR A 95 -24.27 2.00 7.67
C TYR A 95 -24.79 0.76 8.42
N LYS A 96 -24.45 -0.45 7.95
CA LYS A 96 -24.82 -1.70 8.62
C LYS A 96 -24.03 -1.93 9.92
N ILE A 97 -22.91 -1.24 10.12
CA ILE A 97 -22.10 -1.36 11.33
C ILE A 97 -22.84 -0.68 12.48
N SER A 98 -23.11 -1.45 13.54
CA SER A 98 -23.90 -1.01 14.69
C SER A 98 -23.21 -1.35 16.01
N GLY A 99 -23.71 -0.79 17.11
CA GLY A 99 -23.20 -1.07 18.44
C GLY A 99 -21.75 -0.61 18.66
N SER A 100 -20.98 -1.45 19.35
CA SER A 100 -19.63 -1.15 19.84
C SER A 100 -18.53 -1.88 19.05
N GLU A 101 -18.81 -2.28 17.81
CA GLU A 101 -17.90 -3.10 17.02
C GLU A 101 -16.71 -2.30 16.45
N ILE A 102 -15.56 -2.98 16.32
CA ILE A 102 -14.43 -2.52 15.51
C ILE A 102 -14.17 -3.58 14.45
N ILE A 103 -14.47 -3.26 13.19
CA ILE A 103 -14.48 -4.24 12.09
C ILE A 103 -13.22 -4.11 11.23
N ASP A 104 -12.62 -5.23 10.86
CA ASP A 104 -11.56 -5.25 9.85
C ASP A 104 -12.15 -4.84 8.50
N GLN A 105 -11.57 -3.82 7.88
CA GLN A 105 -12.01 -3.32 6.58
C GLN A 105 -12.01 -4.39 5.49
N SER A 106 -11.15 -5.43 5.59
CA SER A 106 -11.15 -6.53 4.61
C SER A 106 -12.46 -7.30 4.59
N ASN A 107 -13.19 -7.33 5.71
CA ASN A 107 -14.49 -7.98 5.82
C ASN A 107 -15.61 -7.19 5.13
N LEU A 108 -15.33 -5.97 4.67
CA LEU A 108 -16.29 -5.09 3.98
C LEU A 108 -16.10 -5.10 2.45
N HIS A 109 -15.06 -5.78 1.96
CA HIS A 109 -14.74 -5.90 0.54
C HIS A 109 -15.73 -6.82 -0.19
N ILE A 110 -15.76 -6.68 -1.51
CA ILE A 110 -16.38 -7.66 -2.40
C ILE A 110 -15.28 -8.67 -2.74
N PRO A 111 -15.46 -9.98 -2.49
CA PRO A 111 -14.56 -11.03 -2.97
C PRO A 111 -14.42 -10.92 -4.49
N LEU A 112 -13.20 -10.87 -5.00
CA LEU A 112 -12.95 -10.65 -6.43
C LEU A 112 -13.05 -11.94 -7.25
N GLU A 113 -13.00 -13.10 -6.58
CA GLU A 113 -13.02 -14.40 -7.23
C GLU A 113 -14.30 -14.60 -8.05
N GLY A 114 -14.14 -14.82 -9.35
CA GLY A 114 -15.24 -15.07 -10.27
C GLY A 114 -15.96 -13.81 -10.77
N LEU A 115 -15.59 -12.61 -10.30
CA LEU A 115 -16.12 -11.37 -10.85
C LEU A 115 -15.55 -11.09 -12.24
N VAL A 116 -16.38 -10.55 -13.14
CA VAL A 116 -15.98 -10.18 -14.50
C VAL A 116 -16.47 -8.77 -14.87
N SER A 117 -15.77 -8.13 -15.80
CA SER A 117 -16.14 -6.82 -16.39
C SER A 117 -16.52 -5.76 -15.34
N ASP A 118 -17.79 -5.34 -15.30
CA ASP A 118 -18.25 -4.23 -14.47
C ASP A 118 -18.27 -4.59 -12.98
N GLU A 119 -18.60 -5.83 -12.62
CA GLU A 119 -18.59 -6.28 -11.23
C GLU A 119 -17.18 -6.30 -10.67
N LEU A 120 -16.21 -6.75 -11.48
CA LEU A 120 -14.79 -6.71 -11.13
C LEU A 120 -14.33 -5.26 -10.95
N ASN A 121 -14.73 -4.35 -11.85
CA ASN A 121 -14.44 -2.92 -11.72
C ASN A 121 -15.02 -2.34 -10.42
N VAL A 122 -16.25 -2.70 -10.05
CA VAL A 122 -16.85 -2.28 -8.78
C VAL A 122 -16.05 -2.81 -7.60
N GLY A 123 -15.71 -4.11 -7.58
CA GLY A 123 -14.93 -4.73 -6.52
C GLY A 123 -13.55 -4.07 -6.31
N ILE A 124 -12.81 -3.85 -7.39
CA ILE A 124 -11.51 -3.15 -7.37
C ILE A 124 -11.67 -1.73 -6.79
N HIS A 125 -12.70 -0.99 -7.20
CA HIS A 125 -12.91 0.38 -6.71
C HIS A 125 -13.46 0.43 -5.28
N VAL A 126 -14.10 -0.64 -4.78
CA VAL A 126 -14.40 -0.78 -3.34
C VAL A 126 -13.11 -0.89 -2.54
N MET A 127 -12.19 -1.77 -2.95
CA MET A 127 -10.89 -1.92 -2.29
C MET A 127 -10.07 -0.62 -2.32
N ALA A 128 -9.96 0.00 -3.51
CA ALA A 128 -9.27 1.28 -3.67
C ALA A 128 -9.93 2.40 -2.85
N GLY A 129 -11.26 2.38 -2.73
CA GLY A 129 -12.02 3.33 -1.91
C GLY A 129 -11.71 3.23 -0.42
N TYR A 130 -11.64 2.02 0.14
CA TYR A 130 -11.21 1.82 1.53
C TYR A 130 -9.72 2.18 1.72
N GLN A 131 -8.84 1.81 0.80
CA GLN A 131 -7.42 2.19 0.88
C GLN A 131 -7.24 3.71 0.87
N GLY A 132 -7.92 4.40 -0.05
CA GLY A 132 -7.91 5.87 -0.14
C GLY A 132 -8.57 6.56 1.05
N LEU A 133 -9.53 5.91 1.72
CA LEU A 133 -10.08 6.36 3.00
C LEU A 133 -8.99 6.35 4.07
N PHE A 134 -8.34 5.22 4.35
CA PHE A 134 -7.32 5.15 5.40
C PHE A 134 -6.11 6.05 5.13
N GLU A 135 -5.67 6.12 3.87
CA GLU A 135 -4.64 7.07 3.42
C GLU A 135 -5.04 8.51 3.74
N GLY A 136 -6.23 8.95 3.34
CA GLY A 136 -6.69 10.32 3.60
C GLY A 136 -6.85 10.63 5.08
N MET A 137 -7.41 9.71 5.87
CA MET A 137 -7.58 9.89 7.32
C MET A 137 -6.23 9.98 8.05
N LEU A 138 -5.22 9.23 7.61
CA LEU A 138 -3.84 9.36 8.12
C LEU A 138 -3.26 10.74 7.82
N PHE A 139 -3.35 11.20 6.56
CA PHE A 139 -2.73 12.45 6.12
C PHE A 139 -3.45 13.71 6.62
N ASN A 140 -4.71 13.58 7.02
CA ASN A 140 -5.50 14.63 7.69
C ASN A 140 -5.31 14.63 9.22
N ASN A 141 -4.49 13.73 9.77
CA ASN A 141 -4.28 13.54 11.21
C ASN A 141 -5.57 13.18 11.99
N GLU A 142 -6.52 12.54 11.32
CA GLU A 142 -7.85 12.22 11.87
C GLU A 142 -7.97 10.75 12.32
N ALA A 143 -7.11 9.87 11.80
CA ALA A 143 -7.08 8.47 12.22
C ALA A 143 -6.35 8.30 13.56
N ALA A 144 -6.83 7.33 14.36
CA ALA A 144 -6.04 6.77 15.45
C ALA A 144 -5.15 5.65 14.91
N VAL A 145 -3.91 5.54 15.37
CA VAL A 145 -3.00 4.48 14.96
C VAL A 145 -2.62 3.65 16.16
N GLU A 146 -2.71 2.34 16.02
CA GLU A 146 -2.33 1.38 17.05
C GLU A 146 -1.14 0.53 16.57
N VAL A 147 -0.16 0.34 17.44
CA VAL A 147 0.98 -0.57 17.24
C VAL A 147 1.12 -1.43 18.49
N ASP A 148 1.14 -2.76 18.31
CA ASP A 148 1.24 -3.73 19.42
C ASP A 148 0.17 -3.51 20.52
N GLY A 149 -1.06 -3.20 20.10
CA GLY A 149 -2.19 -2.99 21.02
C GLY A 149 -2.19 -1.63 21.74
N LYS A 150 -1.29 -0.71 21.39
CA LYS A 150 -1.20 0.63 22.00
C LYS A 150 -1.35 1.73 20.96
N LEU A 151 -2.14 2.75 21.28
CA LEU A 151 -2.22 3.94 20.44
C LEU A 151 -0.87 4.68 20.43
N VAL A 152 -0.44 5.07 19.23
CA VAL A 152 0.77 5.89 19.01
C VAL A 152 0.35 7.27 18.52
N TYR A 153 1.09 8.29 18.95
CA TYR A 153 0.75 9.68 18.66
C TYR A 153 1.23 10.16 17.30
N GLU A 154 2.30 9.56 16.77
CA GLU A 154 2.91 9.98 15.52
C GLU A 154 3.48 8.80 14.74
N THR A 155 3.58 8.96 13.43
CA THR A 155 4.30 8.08 12.49
C THR A 155 5.08 8.93 11.50
N THR A 156 5.99 8.30 10.76
CA THR A 156 6.70 8.94 9.65
C THR A 156 6.16 8.41 8.34
N ALA A 157 5.68 9.30 7.48
CA ALA A 157 5.36 9.00 6.09
C ALA A 157 6.55 9.33 5.19
N THR A 158 6.97 8.39 4.36
CA THR A 158 7.99 8.57 3.34
C THR A 158 7.42 8.26 1.97
N TYR A 159 7.62 9.18 1.03
CA TYR A 159 7.31 8.99 -0.37
C TYR A 159 8.60 8.73 -1.15
N MET A 160 8.63 7.62 -1.86
CA MET A 160 9.75 7.15 -2.66
C MET A 160 9.33 7.07 -4.12
N PHE A 161 10.23 7.45 -5.01
CA PHE A 161 9.97 7.46 -6.44
C PHE A 161 11.26 7.22 -7.23
N GLY A 162 11.20 6.28 -8.17
CA GLY A 162 12.32 5.95 -9.04
C GLY A 162 11.90 5.05 -10.19
N GLU A 163 12.86 4.80 -11.07
CA GLU A 163 12.70 3.88 -12.19
C GLU A 163 13.00 2.46 -11.72
N ASP A 164 12.12 1.50 -12.05
CA ASP A 164 12.37 0.09 -11.80
C ASP A 164 13.43 -0.45 -12.78
N PRO A 165 14.47 -1.15 -12.31
CA PRO A 165 15.53 -1.67 -13.18
C PRO A 165 15.06 -2.78 -14.13
N LYS A 166 13.85 -3.32 -13.96
CA LYS A 166 13.25 -4.39 -14.76
C LYS A 166 11.76 -4.09 -15.00
N PRO A 167 11.45 -3.00 -15.72
CA PRO A 167 10.09 -2.50 -15.85
C PRO A 167 9.12 -3.55 -16.40
N ILE A 168 7.86 -3.48 -15.96
CA ILE A 168 6.78 -4.31 -16.48
C ILE A 168 6.15 -3.57 -17.66
N ASP A 169 6.36 -4.06 -18.88
CA ASP A 169 5.92 -3.41 -20.12
C ASP A 169 6.33 -1.93 -20.21
N GLU A 170 5.36 -1.02 -20.25
CA GLU A 170 5.57 0.43 -20.29
C GLU A 170 5.69 1.07 -18.90
N PHE A 171 5.39 0.33 -17.83
CA PHE A 171 5.37 0.81 -16.46
C PHE A 171 6.76 0.75 -15.84
N ARG A 172 7.53 1.81 -16.06
CA ARG A 172 8.92 1.94 -15.58
C ARG A 172 9.08 2.72 -14.30
N MET A 173 8.11 3.56 -13.94
CA MET A 173 8.21 4.37 -12.74
C MET A 173 7.47 3.69 -11.60
N VAL A 174 8.08 3.72 -10.42
CA VAL A 174 7.51 3.15 -9.20
C VAL A 174 7.35 4.25 -8.19
N HIS A 175 6.16 4.30 -7.63
CA HIS A 175 5.81 5.15 -6.51
C HIS A 175 5.57 4.27 -5.30
N LYS A 176 6.22 4.58 -4.18
CA LYS A 176 5.96 3.93 -2.90
C LYS A 176 5.66 4.99 -1.85
N LEU A 177 4.54 4.82 -1.16
CA LEU A 177 4.20 5.55 0.05
C LEU A 177 4.25 4.57 1.21
N ASN A 178 5.15 4.82 2.15
CA ASN A 178 5.25 4.05 3.39
C ASN A 178 4.93 4.96 4.56
N VAL A 179 4.11 4.49 5.49
CA VAL A 179 3.90 5.11 6.80
C VAL A 179 4.40 4.12 7.83
N VAL A 180 5.35 4.54 8.65
CA VAL A 180 6.06 3.67 9.59
C VAL A 180 6.06 4.26 10.99
N TYR A 181 5.98 3.38 11.99
CA TYR A 181 6.28 3.70 13.37
C TYR A 181 7.51 2.90 13.79
N LYS A 182 8.65 3.59 14.01
CA LYS A 182 9.95 2.92 14.22
C LYS A 182 10.22 1.96 13.06
N ASN A 183 10.25 0.65 13.32
CA ASN A 183 10.52 -0.39 12.31
C ASN A 183 9.26 -1.16 11.88
N SER A 184 8.06 -0.65 12.18
CA SER A 184 6.78 -1.30 11.85
C SER A 184 6.03 -0.51 10.78
N TYR A 185 5.68 -1.18 9.67
CA TYR A 185 4.79 -0.61 8.66
C TYR A 185 3.35 -0.48 9.21
N VAL A 186 2.81 0.72 9.11
CA VAL A 186 1.43 1.08 9.48
C VAL A 186 0.54 1.13 8.24
N PHE A 187 1.09 1.66 7.15
CA PHE A 187 0.43 1.73 5.85
C PHE A 187 1.49 1.61 4.77
N ASN A 188 1.20 0.88 3.71
CA ASN A 188 1.98 0.94 2.49
C ASN A 188 1.07 1.00 1.27
N LYS A 189 1.52 1.74 0.27
CA LYS A 189 0.89 1.80 -1.04
C LYS A 189 1.97 1.88 -2.09
N CYS A 190 1.84 1.06 -3.11
CA CYS A 190 2.73 1.06 -4.26
C CYS A 190 1.89 1.09 -5.53
N TRP A 191 2.34 1.86 -6.52
CA TRP A 191 1.75 1.86 -7.86
C TRP A 191 2.82 2.15 -8.91
N LEU A 192 2.55 1.65 -10.11
CA LEU A 192 3.43 1.83 -11.26
C LEU A 192 2.88 2.93 -12.17
N ASP A 193 3.78 3.66 -12.81
CA ASP A 193 3.47 4.71 -13.79
C ASP A 193 4.40 4.57 -15.01
N VAL A 194 4.00 5.14 -16.13
CA VAL A 194 4.74 5.14 -17.40
C VAL A 194 5.80 6.26 -17.44
N LYS A 195 5.65 7.32 -16.62
CA LYS A 195 6.48 8.53 -16.64
C LYS A 195 6.77 9.14 -15.27
#